data_AF-A0A177P679-F1
#
_entry.id   AF-A0A177P679-F1
#
_cell.length_a   1.000
_cell.length_b   1.000
_cell.length_c   1.000
_cell.angle_alpha   90.00
_cell.angle_beta   90.00
_cell.angle_gamma   90.00
#
_symmetry.space_group_name_H-M   'P 1'
#
loop_
_entity.id
_entity.type
_entity.pdbx_description
1 polymer ?
#
loop_
_entity_poly.entity_id
_entity_poly.type
_entity_poly.pdbx_seq_one_letter_code
_entity_poly.pdbx_strand_id
1 'polypeptide(L)' 'MDPEKQRAIARKGGQNVPDEKRSFSQNPELAAKAGRKGGQSVDPTKRSFSRDHQLASEAGRKGGHASHSKPRTAAE' A
#
# COMPACT_ATOMS: atom_id res chain seq x y z
N MET A 1 -4.80 -22.65 -18.13
CA MET A 1 -4.50 -21.21 -18.05
C MET A 1 -3.08 -21.07 -17.52
N ASP A 2 -2.22 -20.33 -18.20
CA ASP A 2 -0.84 -20.09 -17.77
C ASP A 2 -0.80 -19.09 -16.58
N PRO A 3 -0.15 -19.41 -15.45
CA PRO A 3 0.00 -18.50 -14.31
C PRO A 3 0.61 -17.14 -14.64
N GLU A 4 1.46 -17.05 -15.65
CA GLU A 4 2.02 -15.77 -16.11
C GLU A 4 0.95 -14.93 -16.80
N LYS A 5 0.16 -15.57 -17.67
CA LYS A 5 -0.97 -14.93 -18.35
C LYS A 5 -2.02 -14.42 -17.36
N GLN A 6 -2.32 -15.18 -16.30
CA GLN A 6 -3.23 -14.74 -15.23
C GLN A 6 -2.68 -13.52 -14.48
N ARG A 7 -1.39 -13.51 -14.13
CA ARG A 7 -0.75 -12.37 -13.47
C ARG A 7 -0.72 -11.14 -14.36
N ALA A 8 -0.46 -11.30 -15.66
CA ALA A 8 -0.50 -10.21 -16.62
C ALA A 8 -1.90 -9.59 -16.72
N ILE A 9 -2.96 -10.41 -16.74
CA ILE A 9 -4.35 -9.93 -16.75
C ILE A 9 -4.68 -9.18 -15.45
N ALA A 10 -4.30 -9.72 -14.28
CA ALA A 10 -4.54 -9.05 -12.99
C ALA A 10 -3.79 -7.70 -12.90
N ARG A 11 -2.54 -7.64 -13.37
CA ARG A 11 -1.75 -6.40 -13.44
C ARG A 11 -2.41 -5.37 -14.36
N LYS A 12 -2.80 -5.78 -15.57
CA LYS A 12 -3.45 -4.90 -16.55
C LYS A 12 -4.81 -4.40 -16.06
N GLY A 13 -5.58 -5.25 -15.41
CA GLY A 13 -6.86 -4.88 -14.80
C GLY A 13 -6.71 -3.78 -13.74
N GLY A 14 -5.71 -3.88 -12.86
CA GLY A 14 -5.42 -2.86 -11.84
C GLY A 14 -4.86 -1.55 -12.41
N GLN A 15 -4.04 -1.63 -13.47
CA GLN A 15 -3.47 -0.44 -14.14
C GLN A 15 -4.54 0.38 -14.88
N ASN A 16 -5.55 -0.26 -15.46
CA ASN A 16 -6.64 0.42 -16.16
C ASN A 16 -7.59 1.20 -15.24
N VAL A 17 -7.52 0.97 -13.92
CA VAL A 17 -8.27 1.76 -12.94
C VAL A 17 -7.45 2.99 -12.58
N PRO A 18 -7.95 4.22 -12.84
CA PRO A 18 -7.29 5.45 -12.42
C PRO A 18 -6.98 5.44 -10.93
N ASP A 19 -5.89 6.08 -10.53
CA ASP A 19 -5.38 6.05 -9.16
C ASP A 19 -6.46 6.45 -8.15
N GLU A 20 -7.31 7.43 -8.45
CA GLU A 20 -8.39 7.93 -7.58
C GLU A 20 -9.55 6.95 -7.41
N LYS A 21 -9.70 6.01 -8.35
CA LYS A 21 -10.79 5.01 -8.36
C LYS A 21 -10.33 3.65 -7.82
N ARG A 22 -9.06 3.48 -7.49
CA ARG A 22 -8.56 2.23 -6.89
C ARG A 22 -9.05 2.09 -5.46
N SER A 23 -9.47 0.87 -5.09
CA SER A 23 -10.00 0.58 -3.74
C SER A 23 -9.03 0.96 -2.61
N PHE A 24 -7.72 0.80 -2.83
CA PHE A 24 -6.70 1.18 -1.84
C PHE A 24 -6.48 2.69 -1.72
N SER A 25 -6.70 3.46 -2.79
CA SER A 25 -6.63 4.92 -2.75
C SER A 25 -7.87 5.53 -2.11
N GLN A 26 -9.04 4.91 -2.34
CA GLN A 26 -10.32 5.36 -1.78
C GLN A 26 -10.46 5.00 -0.30
N ASN A 27 -9.89 3.87 0.14
CA ASN A 27 -9.97 3.41 1.51
C ASN A 27 -8.57 3.13 2.09
N PRO A 28 -7.97 4.12 2.77
CA PRO A 28 -6.66 3.97 3.42
C PRO A 28 -6.64 2.86 4.48
N GLU A 29 -7.75 2.62 5.18
CA GLU A 29 -7.81 1.53 6.15
C GLU A 29 -7.75 0.16 5.49
N LEU A 30 -8.43 0.00 4.36
CA LEU A 30 -8.35 -1.24 3.57
C LEU A 30 -6.92 -1.48 3.11
N ALA A 31 -6.25 -0.46 2.59
CA ALA A 31 -4.85 -0.53 2.17
C ALA A 31 -3.94 -0.91 3.36
N ALA A 32 -4.12 -0.27 4.51
CA ALA A 32 -3.36 -0.55 5.72
C ALA A 32 -3.61 -1.98 6.25
N LYS A 33 -4.87 -2.44 6.28
CA LYS A 33 -5.24 -3.81 6.70
C LYS A 33 -4.66 -4.86 5.76
N ALA A 34 -4.78 -4.66 4.44
CA ALA A 34 -4.23 -5.55 3.43
C ALA A 34 -2.70 -5.62 3.52
N GLY A 35 -2.03 -4.46 3.66
CA GLY A 35 -0.58 -4.38 3.86
C GLY A 35 -0.12 -5.10 5.12
N ARG A 36 -0.80 -4.89 6.25
CA ARG A 36 -0.49 -5.58 7.52
C ARG A 36 -0.63 -7.09 7.39
N LYS A 37 -1.73 -7.56 6.81
CA LYS A 37 -1.99 -8.99 6.60
C LYS A 37 -0.94 -9.62 5.69
N GLY A 38 -0.59 -8.96 4.58
CA GLY A 38 0.45 -9.43 3.67
C GLY A 38 1.82 -9.53 4.34
N GLY A 39 2.18 -8.55 5.18
CA GLY A 39 3.43 -8.57 5.94
C GLY A 39 3.48 -9.62 7.04
N GLN A 40 2.33 -9.98 7.64
CA GLN A 40 2.24 -11.02 8.67
C GLN A 40 2.55 -12.42 8.12
N SER A 41 2.21 -12.69 6.85
CA SER A 41 2.54 -13.96 6.18
C SER A 41 4.02 -14.13 5.86
N VAL A 42 4.84 -13.09 6.07
CA VAL A 42 6.28 -13.12 5.87
C VAL A 42 6.99 -13.30 7.21
N ASP A 43 7.97 -14.20 7.23
CA ASP A 43 8.87 -14.40 8.37
C ASP A 43 9.44 -13.05 8.85
N PRO A 44 9.40 -12.72 10.16
CA PRO A 44 9.85 -11.43 10.68
C PRO A 44 11.25 -11.03 10.24
N THR A 45 12.17 -11.99 10.09
CA THR A 45 13.57 -11.76 9.67
C THR A 45 13.71 -11.50 8.18
N LYS A 46 12.73 -11.95 7.38
CA LYS A 46 12.70 -11.79 5.92
C LYS A 46 11.83 -10.64 5.44
N ARG A 47 11.15 -9.93 6.34
CA ARG A 47 10.35 -8.74 5.99
C ARG A 47 11.26 -7.65 5.41
N SER A 48 10.80 -6.99 4.35
CA SER A 48 11.56 -5.92 3.69
C SER A 48 12.00 -4.82 4.66
N PHE A 49 11.12 -4.41 5.58
CA PHE A 49 11.43 -3.38 6.57
C PHE A 49 12.38 -3.83 7.70
N SER A 50 12.49 -5.14 7.95
CA SER A 50 13.48 -5.68 8.89
C SER A 50 14.86 -5.81 8.25
N ARG A 51 14.90 -6.06 6.93
CA ARG A 51 16.14 -6.22 6.17
C ARG A 51 16.73 -4.88 5.71
N ASP A 52 15.87 -3.89 5.48
CA ASP A 52 16.25 -2.56 5.03
C ASP A 52 15.56 -1.48 5.88
N HIS A 53 16.34 -0.94 6.82
CA HIS A 53 15.90 0.14 7.71
C HIS A 53 15.73 1.47 6.97
N GLN A 54 16.47 1.72 5.89
CA GLN A 54 16.32 2.94 5.10
C GLN A 54 14.98 2.93 4.40
N LEU A 55 14.63 1.81 3.74
CA LEU A 55 13.31 1.61 3.14
C LEU A 55 12.17 1.80 4.15
N ALA A 56 12.33 1.27 5.36
CA ALA A 56 11.34 1.43 6.43
C ALA A 56 11.17 2.91 6.83
N SER A 57 12.28 3.64 6.97
CA SER A 57 12.28 5.06 7.32
C SER A 57 11.66 5.92 6.22
N GLU A 58 12.00 5.66 4.95
CA GLU A 58 11.42 6.36 3.80
C GLU A 58 9.93 6.13 3.67
N ALA A 59 9.49 4.87 3.82
CA ALA A 59 8.08 4.52 3.81
C ALA A 59 7.32 5.18 4.97
N GLY A 60 7.92 5.18 6.17
CA GLY A 60 7.39 5.88 7.35
C GLY A 60 7.25 7.38 7.12
N ARG A 61 8.30 8.03 6.60
CA ARG A 61 8.30 9.46 6.26
C ARG A 61 7.21 9.79 5.24
N LYS A 62 7.11 9.02 4.15
CA LYS A 62 6.08 9.20 3.12
C LYS A 62 4.66 9.03 3.68
N GLY A 63 4.44 8.01 4.51
CA GLY A 63 3.16 7.81 5.20
C GLY A 63 2.83 8.94 6.19
N GLY A 64 3.84 9.45 6.88
CA GLY A 64 3.74 10.62 7.75
C GLY A 64 3.30 11.86 6.98
N HIS A 65 3.95 12.18 5.86
CA HIS A 65 3.57 13.31 5.01
C HIS A 65 2.13 13.20 4.49
N ALA A 66 1.70 12.01 4.06
CA ALA A 66 0.33 11.77 3.60
C ALA A 66 -0.72 11.93 4.72
N SER A 67 -0.32 11.70 5.97
CA SER A 67 -1.20 11.84 7.15
C SER A 67 -1.29 13.29 7.62
N HIS A 68 -0.21 14.06 7.48
CA HIS A 68 -0.13 15.46 7.90
C HIS A 68 -0.67 16.47 6.87
N SER A 69 -0.94 16.04 5.63
CA SER A 69 -1.48 16.90 4.57
C SER A 69 -3.01 17.01 4.54
N LYS A 70 -3.74 16.46 5.52
CA LYS A 70 -5.16 16.82 5.68
C LYS A 70 -5.23 18.19 6.35
N PRO A 71 -5.70 19.26 5.69
CA PRO A 71 -6.07 20.46 6.42
C PRO A 71 -7.14 20.05 7.43
N ARG A 72 -6.97 20.44 8.70
CA ARG A 72 -8.09 20.49 9.64
C ARG A 72 -9.08 21.48 9.05
N THR A 73 -10.04 21.00 8.25
CA THR A 73 -11.26 21.77 7.99
C THR A 73 -11.90 21.98 9.35
N ALA A 74 -11.97 23.25 9.73
CA ALA A 74 -12.56 23.73 10.96
C ALA A 74 -13.91 23.07 11.20
N ALA A 75 -14.08 22.51 12.39
CA ALA A 75 -15.39 22.33 12.96
C ALA A 75 -15.89 23.72 13.36
N GLU A 76 -16.97 24.16 12.71
CA GLU A 76 -17.92 25.16 13.22
C GLU A 76 -19.06 24.41 13.90
#